data_AF-A0A2E1MF46-F1
#
_entry.id   AF-A0A2E1MF46-F1
#
_cell.length_a   1.000
_cell.length_b   1.000
_cell.length_c   1.000
_cell.angle_alpha   90.00
_cell.angle_beta   90.00
_cell.angle_gamma   90.00
#
_symmetry.space_group_name_H-M   'P 1'
#
loop_
_entity.id
_entity.type
_entity.pdbx_description
1 polymer ?
#
loop_
_entity_poly.entity_id
_entity_poly.type
_entity_poly.pdbx_seq_one_letter_code
_entity_poly.pdbx_strand_id
1 'polypeptide(L)'
;MKKIIFILTTISVFVTGFINAQQLSKNESFDVLSKWEGKWKNSVIFEESVWVSESFETRGITDSKLILSNNYIEMMTYSGNETNKSIISYDENSNQFNRWEFKSDGTNSFWTGKWNQRKNTMIWSYIDFSSNGISGEIIESFKSDGNINVNVVMEDKSGDELLQIFSRLNKI
;
A
#
# COMPACT_ATOMS: atom_id res chain seq x y z
N MET A 1 21.01 15.73 57.57
CA MET A 1 19.85 14.94 57.08
C MET A 1 19.44 15.52 55.73
N LYS A 2 19.41 14.87 54.56
CA LYS A 2 19.82 13.56 54.03
C LYS A 2 20.51 13.89 52.69
N LYS A 3 21.68 13.31 52.42
CA LYS A 3 22.28 13.27 51.08
C LYS A 3 21.53 12.19 50.30
N ILE A 4 21.02 12.50 49.10
CA ILE A 4 20.55 11.50 48.15
C ILE A 4 21.46 11.58 46.92
N ILE A 5 22.26 10.53 46.76
CA ILE A 5 22.97 10.16 45.54
C ILE A 5 22.20 8.97 44.94
N PHE A 6 22.40 8.69 43.64
CA PHE A 6 22.03 7.50 42.84
C PHE A 6 20.67 7.65 42.11
N ILE A 7 20.49 7.42 40.79
CA ILE A 7 21.25 6.74 39.72
C ILE A 7 20.81 7.28 38.35
N LEU A 8 21.75 7.40 37.40
CA LEU A 8 21.47 7.46 35.97
C LEU A 8 20.93 6.09 35.51
N THR A 9 19.65 5.99 35.18
CA THR A 9 19.14 4.92 34.32
C THR A 9 18.90 5.50 32.94
N THR A 10 19.91 5.37 32.07
CA THR A 10 19.74 5.48 30.63
C THR A 10 18.82 4.34 30.19
N ILE A 11 17.55 4.64 29.98
CA ILE A 11 16.65 3.72 29.27
C ILE A 11 16.99 3.87 27.78
N SER A 12 18.05 3.19 27.36
CA SER A 12 18.30 2.91 25.95
C SER A 12 17.26 1.87 25.52
N VAL A 13 16.05 2.31 25.16
CA VAL A 13 15.14 1.44 24.41
C VAL A 13 15.70 1.34 23.00
N PHE A 14 16.64 0.44 22.80
CA PHE A 14 16.84 -0.16 21.50
C PHE A 14 15.60 -1.02 21.24
N VAL A 15 14.51 -0.38 20.77
CA VAL A 15 13.51 -1.09 19.99
C VAL A 15 14.24 -1.50 18.72
N THR A 16 14.89 -2.66 18.75
CA THR A 16 15.28 -3.37 17.53
C THR A 16 14.00 -3.94 16.92
N GLY A 17 13.11 -3.05 16.48
CA GLY A 17 12.24 -3.39 15.37
C GLY A 17 13.19 -3.77 14.25
N PHE A 18 13.03 -4.96 13.69
CA PHE A 18 13.74 -5.35 12.48
C PHE A 18 13.29 -4.42 11.36
N ILE A 19 13.83 -3.19 11.34
CA ILE A 19 13.94 -2.38 10.15
C ILE A 19 15.02 -3.10 9.34
N ASN A 20 14.64 -4.22 8.73
CA ASN A 20 15.34 -4.62 7.52
C ASN A 20 15.10 -3.44 6.60
N ALA A 21 16.10 -2.55 6.50
CA ALA A 21 16.17 -1.58 5.44
C ALA A 21 16.13 -2.40 4.16
N GLN A 22 14.93 -2.52 3.59
CA GLN A 22 14.72 -3.19 2.33
C GLN A 22 15.67 -2.51 1.35
N GLN A 23 16.55 -3.26 0.73
CA GLN A 23 17.40 -2.80 -0.35
C GLN A 23 17.28 -3.86 -1.43
N LEU A 24 16.59 -3.54 -2.51
CA LEU A 24 16.41 -4.44 -3.63
C LEU A 24 17.39 -4.02 -4.72
N SER A 25 18.06 -5.00 -5.32
CA SER A 25 18.67 -4.81 -6.62
C SER A 25 17.61 -4.51 -7.67
N LYS A 26 18.03 -3.96 -8.81
CA LYS A 26 17.16 -3.69 -9.95
C LYS A 26 16.35 -4.92 -10.40
N ASN A 27 16.98 -6.11 -10.38
CA ASN A 27 16.32 -7.35 -10.77
C ASN A 27 15.27 -7.76 -9.73
N GLU A 28 15.59 -7.65 -8.43
CA GLU A 28 14.62 -7.96 -7.38
C GLU A 28 13.45 -6.97 -7.36
N SER A 29 13.68 -5.67 -7.60
CA SER A 29 12.59 -4.71 -7.73
C SER A 29 11.72 -5.00 -8.95
N PHE A 30 12.32 -5.42 -10.06
CA PHE A 30 11.60 -5.87 -11.25
C PHE A 30 10.74 -7.12 -10.96
N ASP A 31 11.30 -8.11 -10.27
CA ASP A 31 10.58 -9.34 -9.88
C ASP A 31 9.40 -9.06 -8.96
N VAL A 32 9.46 -7.99 -8.18
CA VAL A 32 8.33 -7.51 -7.38
C VAL A 32 7.30 -6.81 -8.27
N LEU A 33 7.70 -5.87 -9.14
CA LEU A 33 6.80 -5.16 -10.05
C LEU A 33 6.04 -6.10 -11.01
N SER A 34 6.69 -7.17 -11.48
CA SER A 34 6.07 -8.13 -12.40
C SER A 34 4.91 -8.92 -11.75
N LYS A 35 4.79 -8.91 -10.42
CA LYS A 35 3.70 -9.59 -9.72
C LYS A 35 2.33 -8.99 -10.01
N TRP A 36 2.27 -7.70 -10.31
CA TRP A 36 1.02 -7.05 -10.72
C TRP A 36 0.75 -7.24 -12.21
N GLU A 37 1.72 -7.60 -13.05
CA GLU A 37 1.54 -7.62 -14.50
C GLU A 37 0.44 -8.61 -14.95
N GLY A 38 -0.42 -8.15 -15.87
CA GLY A 38 -1.46 -8.93 -16.51
C GLY A 38 -2.85 -8.30 -16.38
N LYS A 39 -3.87 -9.12 -16.67
CA LYS A 39 -5.27 -8.72 -16.56
C LYS A 39 -5.94 -9.43 -15.40
N TRP A 40 -6.74 -8.70 -14.63
CA TRP A 40 -7.30 -9.16 -13.36
C TRP A 40 -8.79 -8.87 -13.28
N LYS A 41 -9.56 -9.83 -12.76
CA LYS A 41 -10.93 -9.63 -12.27
C LYS A 41 -10.88 -9.25 -10.80
N ASN A 42 -11.53 -8.14 -10.46
CA ASN A 42 -11.55 -7.58 -9.12
C ASN A 42 -12.94 -7.77 -8.50
N SER A 43 -12.98 -8.18 -7.25
CA SER A 43 -14.14 -8.06 -6.35
C SER A 43 -13.69 -7.25 -5.15
N VAL A 44 -14.47 -6.24 -4.77
CA VAL A 44 -14.13 -5.25 -3.74
C VAL A 44 -15.33 -5.14 -2.81
N ILE A 45 -15.09 -5.25 -1.50
CA ILE A 45 -16.07 -5.06 -0.44
C ILE A 45 -15.67 -3.81 0.31
N PHE A 46 -16.56 -2.84 0.38
CA PHE A 46 -16.45 -1.66 1.23
C PHE A 46 -17.21 -1.95 2.51
N GLU A 47 -16.54 -1.91 3.66
CA GLU A 47 -17.19 -2.11 4.96
C GLU A 47 -17.84 -0.83 5.46
N GLU A 48 -18.82 -0.97 6.35
CA GLU A 48 -19.41 0.17 7.05
C GLU A 48 -18.34 0.90 7.86
N SER A 49 -18.19 2.19 7.60
CA SER A 49 -17.16 3.07 8.17
C SER A 49 -17.60 4.53 8.03
N VAL A 50 -16.82 5.51 8.52
CA VAL A 50 -17.25 6.92 8.50
C VAL A 50 -17.55 7.43 7.07
N TRP A 51 -16.81 6.97 6.06
CA TRP A 51 -17.05 7.36 4.66
C TRP A 51 -18.03 6.44 3.91
N VAL A 52 -18.41 5.31 4.49
CA VAL A 52 -19.28 4.30 3.87
C VAL A 52 -20.41 3.95 4.83
N SER A 53 -21.59 4.53 4.60
CA SER A 53 -22.74 4.40 5.51
C SER A 53 -23.33 3.00 5.60
N GLU A 54 -23.13 2.15 4.60
CA GLU A 54 -23.58 0.76 4.57
C GLU A 54 -22.61 -0.05 3.72
N SER A 55 -22.32 -1.30 4.12
CA SER A 55 -21.41 -2.19 3.39
C SER A 55 -21.95 -2.54 2.00
N PHE A 56 -21.07 -2.53 0.98
CA PHE A 56 -21.44 -2.89 -0.40
C PHE A 56 -20.29 -3.52 -1.20
N GLU A 57 -20.64 -4.29 -2.24
CA GLU A 57 -19.66 -4.91 -3.15
C GLU A 57 -19.62 -4.19 -4.51
N THR A 58 -18.42 -4.02 -5.06
CA THR A 58 -18.19 -3.64 -6.45
C THR A 58 -17.31 -4.65 -7.18
N ARG A 59 -17.35 -4.60 -8.52
CA ARG A 59 -16.56 -5.47 -9.39
C ARG A 59 -15.93 -4.66 -10.50
N GLY A 60 -14.75 -5.09 -10.92
CA GLY A 60 -14.01 -4.40 -11.95
C GLY A 60 -12.99 -5.27 -12.66
N ILE A 61 -12.30 -4.67 -13.61
CA ILE A 61 -11.17 -5.26 -14.32
C ILE A 61 -9.97 -4.34 -14.14
N THR A 62 -8.82 -4.92 -13.81
CA THR A 62 -7.53 -4.22 -13.89
C THR A 62 -6.73 -4.77 -15.07
N ASP A 63 -6.22 -3.88 -15.92
CA ASP A 63 -5.22 -4.19 -16.93
C ASP A 63 -3.91 -3.53 -16.52
N SER A 64 -2.82 -4.30 -16.52
CA SER A 64 -1.55 -3.84 -15.99
C SER A 64 -0.39 -4.40 -16.78
N LYS A 65 0.59 -3.53 -17.06
CA LYS A 65 1.73 -3.84 -17.92
C LYS A 65 2.99 -3.12 -17.45
N LEU A 66 4.13 -3.77 -17.64
CA LEU A 66 5.41 -3.13 -17.45
C LEU A 66 5.69 -2.16 -18.59
N ILE A 67 6.21 -0.98 -18.27
CA ILE A 67 6.52 0.08 -19.24
C ILE A 67 7.92 0.67 -18.98
N LEU A 68 8.41 1.44 -19.96
CA LEU A 68 9.67 2.19 -19.86
C LEU A 68 10.84 1.29 -19.43
N SER A 69 11.06 0.21 -20.19
CA SER A 69 12.10 -0.79 -19.91
C SER A 69 11.95 -1.47 -18.55
N ASN A 70 10.70 -1.76 -18.18
CA ASN A 70 10.29 -2.47 -16.96
C ASN A 70 10.63 -1.74 -15.65
N ASN A 71 10.89 -0.44 -15.70
CA ASN A 71 11.13 0.35 -14.50
C ASN A 71 9.83 0.78 -13.79
N TYR A 72 8.69 0.65 -14.48
CA TYR A 72 7.37 1.02 -13.98
C TYR A 72 6.35 -0.04 -14.34
N ILE A 73 5.35 -0.24 -13.47
CA ILE A 73 4.08 -0.88 -13.84
C ILE A 73 3.02 0.21 -13.98
N GLU A 74 2.33 0.22 -15.12
CA GLU A 74 1.13 1.01 -15.36
C GLU A 74 -0.09 0.10 -15.16
N MET A 75 -1.08 0.57 -14.40
CA MET A 75 -2.31 -0.17 -14.11
C MET A 75 -3.52 0.71 -14.44
N MET A 76 -4.47 0.17 -15.20
CA MET A 76 -5.77 0.78 -15.49
C MET A 76 -6.85 -0.08 -14.84
N THR A 77 -7.68 0.51 -13.98
CA THR A 77 -8.79 -0.18 -13.30
C THR A 77 -10.12 0.40 -13.77
N TYR A 78 -11.02 -0.48 -14.18
CA TYR A 78 -12.36 -0.15 -14.69
C TYR A 78 -13.40 -0.75 -13.76
N SER A 79 -14.30 0.08 -13.21
CA SER A 79 -15.38 -0.34 -12.30
C SER A 79 -16.63 0.49 -12.54
N GLY A 80 -17.64 -0.09 -13.19
CA GLY A 80 -18.82 0.66 -13.63
C GLY A 80 -18.43 1.78 -14.59
N ASN A 81 -18.76 3.03 -14.24
CA ASN A 81 -18.39 4.21 -15.01
C ASN A 81 -17.05 4.84 -14.58
N GLU A 82 -16.43 4.30 -13.53
CA GLU A 82 -15.17 4.81 -12.98
C GLU A 82 -13.97 4.13 -13.68
N THR A 83 -12.98 4.95 -14.02
CA THR A 83 -11.69 4.53 -14.55
C THR A 83 -10.56 5.17 -13.75
N ASN A 84 -9.74 4.33 -13.12
CA ASN A 84 -8.60 4.79 -12.33
C ASN A 84 -7.29 4.33 -12.98
N LYS A 85 -6.24 5.11 -12.80
CA LYS A 85 -4.89 4.80 -13.26
C LYS A 85 -3.94 4.77 -12.08
N SER A 86 -3.07 3.77 -12.03
CA SER A 86 -1.95 3.75 -11.09
C SER A 86 -0.63 3.56 -11.82
N ILE A 87 0.44 4.18 -11.30
CA ILE A 87 1.82 3.97 -11.75
C ILE A 87 2.65 3.64 -10.53
N ILE A 88 3.39 2.54 -10.58
CA ILE A 88 4.27 2.10 -9.50
C ILE A 88 5.70 1.94 -10.02
N SER A 89 6.67 2.41 -9.23
CA SER A 89 8.11 2.20 -9.48
C SER A 89 8.87 1.96 -8.18
N TYR A 90 10.09 1.45 -8.28
CA TYR A 90 11.03 1.40 -7.17
C TYR A 90 11.98 2.59 -7.23
N ASP A 91 12.16 3.28 -6.10
CA ASP A 91 13.17 4.32 -5.93
C ASP A 91 14.36 3.76 -5.16
N GLU A 92 15.49 3.63 -5.85
CA GLU A 92 16.74 3.09 -5.31
C GLU A 92 17.33 4.00 -4.21
N ASN A 93 17.05 5.31 -4.24
CA ASN A 93 17.62 6.24 -3.26
C ASN A 93 16.96 6.10 -1.89
N SER A 94 15.63 6.02 -1.87
CA SER A 94 14.83 5.83 -0.65
C SER A 94 14.56 4.35 -0.32
N ASN A 95 15.02 3.46 -1.20
CA ASN A 95 14.84 2.02 -1.16
C ASN A 95 13.37 1.60 -0.91
N GLN A 96 12.43 2.22 -1.60
CA GLN A 96 11.00 1.95 -1.44
C GLN A 96 10.29 1.97 -2.79
N PHE A 97 9.10 1.39 -2.83
CA PHE A 97 8.21 1.58 -3.96
C PHE A 97 7.43 2.89 -3.81
N ASN A 98 7.14 3.54 -4.92
CA ASN A 98 6.31 4.72 -4.99
C ASN A 98 5.12 4.40 -5.88
N ARG A 99 3.91 4.70 -5.42
CA ARG A 99 2.66 4.48 -6.16
C ARG A 99 1.90 5.79 -6.26
N TRP A 100 1.66 6.22 -7.49
CA TRP A 100 0.75 7.31 -7.80
C TRP A 100 -0.57 6.72 -8.28
N GLU A 101 -1.68 7.22 -7.76
CA GLU A 101 -3.02 6.87 -8.22
C GLU A 101 -3.75 8.12 -8.69
N PHE A 102 -4.45 8.00 -9.82
CA PHE A 102 -5.22 9.05 -10.46
C PHE A 102 -6.63 8.53 -10.67
N LYS A 103 -7.63 9.30 -10.24
CA LYS A 103 -9.04 8.92 -10.28
C LYS A 103 -9.80 9.72 -11.34
N SER A 104 -10.93 9.18 -11.79
CA SER A 104 -11.79 9.81 -12.80
C SER A 104 -12.32 11.19 -12.38
N ASP A 105 -12.52 11.39 -11.08
CA ASP A 105 -12.97 12.65 -10.49
C ASP A 105 -11.88 13.75 -10.44
N GLY A 106 -10.67 13.47 -10.94
CA GLY A 106 -9.53 14.38 -10.95
C GLY A 106 -8.72 14.37 -9.66
N THR A 107 -9.12 13.60 -8.65
CA THR A 107 -8.34 13.42 -7.42
C THR A 107 -7.18 12.45 -7.64
N ASN A 108 -6.20 12.51 -6.73
CA ASN A 108 -5.03 11.65 -6.75
C ASN A 108 -4.56 11.33 -5.34
N SER A 109 -3.80 10.25 -5.23
CA SER A 109 -3.16 9.80 -3.99
C SER A 109 -1.74 9.34 -4.27
N PHE A 110 -0.88 9.47 -3.26
CA PHE A 110 0.48 8.97 -3.30
C PHE A 110 0.74 8.05 -2.12
N TRP A 111 1.43 6.95 -2.42
CA TRP A 111 1.75 5.92 -1.45
C TRP A 111 3.21 5.52 -1.56
N THR A 112 3.78 5.13 -0.44
CA THR A 112 5.13 4.56 -0.36
C THR A 112 5.03 3.12 0.09
N GLY A 113 5.77 2.22 -0.53
CA GLY A 113 5.61 0.78 -0.40
C GLY A 113 6.87 0.08 0.07
N LYS A 114 6.71 -0.89 0.97
CA LYS A 114 7.77 -1.80 1.40
C LYS A 114 7.39 -3.24 1.13
N TRP A 115 8.30 -3.95 0.47
CA TRP A 115 8.12 -5.35 0.12
C TRP A 115 8.65 -6.26 1.23
N ASN A 116 7.83 -7.23 1.63
CA ASN A 116 8.22 -8.30 2.54
C ASN A 116 8.37 -9.61 1.77
N GLN A 117 9.62 -9.93 1.39
CA GLN A 117 9.96 -11.14 0.64
C GLN A 117 9.51 -12.43 1.36
N ARG A 118 9.60 -12.49 2.70
CA ARG A 118 9.25 -13.70 3.45
C ARG A 118 7.76 -14.00 3.43
N LYS A 119 6.93 -12.95 3.41
CA LYS A 119 5.48 -13.07 3.45
C LYS A 119 4.84 -12.97 2.06
N ASN A 120 5.59 -12.60 1.02
CA ASN A 120 5.06 -12.20 -0.28
C ASN A 120 3.96 -11.13 -0.12
N THR A 121 4.26 -10.08 0.65
CA THR A 121 3.33 -8.98 0.89
C THR A 121 3.95 -7.64 0.58
N MET A 122 3.21 -6.78 -0.11
CA MET A 122 3.50 -5.36 -0.20
C MET A 122 2.69 -4.61 0.84
N ILE A 123 3.34 -3.71 1.58
CA ILE A 123 2.68 -2.82 2.54
C ILE A 123 2.88 -1.40 2.03
N TRP A 124 1.79 -0.71 1.73
CA TRP A 124 1.77 0.67 1.29
C TRP A 124 1.34 1.57 2.44
N SER A 125 1.99 2.72 2.59
CA SER A 125 1.63 3.77 3.52
C SER A 125 1.22 5.03 2.76
N TYR A 126 0.06 5.57 3.09
CA TYR A 126 -0.47 6.80 2.52
C TYR A 126 0.41 7.99 2.90
N ILE A 127 0.64 8.89 1.95
CA ILE A 127 1.31 10.17 2.21
C ILE A 127 0.28 11.29 2.18
N ASP A 128 -0.02 11.85 3.35
CA ASP A 128 -0.92 12.98 3.50
C ASP A 128 -0.22 14.30 3.16
N PHE A 129 -0.38 14.77 1.93
CA PHE A 129 0.09 16.09 1.51
C PHE A 129 -0.81 17.24 1.99
N SER A 130 -2.02 16.95 2.47
CA SER A 130 -2.97 17.96 2.96
C SER A 130 -2.71 18.38 4.41
N SER A 131 -1.90 17.61 5.15
CA SER A 131 -1.63 17.82 6.59
C SER A 131 -2.89 17.77 7.48
N ASN A 132 -3.91 17.05 7.03
CA ASN A 132 -5.14 16.81 7.81
C ASN A 132 -4.94 15.74 8.88
N GLY A 133 -3.82 15.02 8.83
CA GLY A 133 -3.46 13.97 9.78
C GLY A 133 -4.13 12.64 9.46
N ILE A 134 -4.47 12.40 8.18
CA ILE A 134 -5.03 11.13 7.74
C ILE A 134 -3.89 10.12 7.57
N SER A 135 -4.03 8.94 8.14
CA SER A 135 -3.19 7.78 7.88
C SER A 135 -3.91 6.80 6.96
N GLY A 136 -3.12 5.98 6.28
CA GLY A 136 -3.65 4.92 5.44
C GLY A 136 -2.65 3.82 5.23
N GLU A 137 -3.13 2.58 5.22
CA GLU A 137 -2.34 1.39 4.93
C GLU A 137 -3.04 0.55 3.86
N ILE A 138 -2.27 0.04 2.90
CA ILE A 138 -2.73 -1.02 1.99
C ILE A 138 -1.80 -2.21 2.16
N ILE A 139 -2.36 -3.37 2.51
CA ILE A 139 -1.64 -4.65 2.53
C ILE A 139 -2.09 -5.48 1.33
N GLU A 140 -1.17 -5.74 0.41
CA GLU A 140 -1.38 -6.62 -0.74
C GLU A 140 -0.63 -7.94 -0.52
N SER A 141 -1.35 -9.05 -0.48
CA SER A 141 -0.81 -10.40 -0.28
C SER A 141 -0.86 -11.21 -1.57
N PHE A 142 0.31 -11.62 -2.05
CA PHE A 142 0.48 -12.40 -3.28
C PHE A 142 0.56 -13.88 -2.94
N LYS A 143 -0.62 -14.51 -2.78
CA LYS A 143 -0.71 -15.92 -2.36
C LYS A 143 -0.25 -16.89 -3.45
N SER A 144 -0.44 -16.51 -4.72
CA SER A 144 0.01 -17.24 -5.91
C SER A 144 0.07 -16.27 -7.10
N ASP A 145 0.67 -16.70 -8.21
CA ASP A 145 0.83 -15.87 -9.42
C ASP A 145 -0.51 -15.41 -10.06
N GLY A 146 -1.63 -15.97 -9.60
CA GLY A 146 -2.97 -15.67 -10.09
C GLY A 146 -3.91 -15.02 -9.07
N ASN A 147 -3.46 -14.74 -7.83
CA ASN A 147 -4.33 -14.21 -6.78
C ASN A 147 -3.64 -13.16 -5.92
N ILE A 148 -4.27 -11.99 -5.81
CA ILE A 148 -3.88 -10.92 -4.91
C ILE A 148 -5.05 -10.65 -3.96
N ASN A 149 -4.80 -10.65 -2.66
CA ASN A 149 -5.76 -10.15 -1.68
C ASN A 149 -5.27 -8.81 -1.16
N VAL A 150 -6.18 -7.85 -1.07
CA VAL A 150 -5.88 -6.48 -0.67
C VAL A 150 -6.74 -6.13 0.53
N ASN A 151 -6.12 -5.52 1.53
CA ASN A 151 -6.80 -4.85 2.62
C ASN A 151 -6.38 -3.37 2.59
N VAL A 152 -7.34 -2.45 2.62
CA VAL A 152 -7.09 -1.01 2.76
C VAL A 152 -7.75 -0.53 4.05
N VAL A 153 -7.01 0.22 4.84
CA VAL A 153 -7.51 0.93 6.01
C VAL A 153 -7.10 2.39 5.91
N MET A 154 -8.03 3.30 6.16
CA MET A 154 -7.76 4.73 6.33
C MET A 154 -8.28 5.16 7.69
N GLU A 155 -7.51 5.98 8.41
CA GLU A 155 -7.88 6.48 9.74
C GLU A 155 -7.66 7.99 9.81
N ASP A 156 -8.40 8.64 10.70
CA ASP A 156 -8.15 10.02 11.06
C ASP A 156 -7.01 10.12 12.10
N LYS A 157 -6.63 11.35 12.46
CA LYS A 157 -5.59 11.61 13.46
C LYS A 157 -5.91 11.06 14.87
N SER A 158 -7.17 10.76 15.14
CA SER A 158 -7.69 10.23 16.40
C SER A 158 -7.65 8.70 16.44
N GLY A 159 -7.44 8.07 15.27
CA GLY A 159 -7.52 6.62 15.08
C GLY A 159 -8.92 6.12 14.73
N ASP A 160 -9.84 7.02 14.39
CA ASP A 160 -11.18 6.63 13.94
C ASP A 160 -11.10 6.12 12.50
N GLU A 161 -11.67 4.95 12.25
CA GLU A 161 -11.66 4.30 10.93
C GLU A 161 -12.53 5.07 9.93
N LEU A 162 -11.87 5.70 8.96
CA LEU A 162 -12.51 6.46 7.90
C LEU A 162 -13.01 5.55 6.78
N LEU A 163 -12.25 4.49 6.48
CA LEU A 163 -12.52 3.58 5.37
C LEU A 163 -11.85 2.23 5.60
N GLN A 164 -12.60 1.16 5.36
CA GLN A 164 -12.09 -0.21 5.35
C GLN A 164 -12.56 -0.93 4.09
N ILE A 165 -11.61 -1.47 3.33
CA ILE A 165 -11.88 -2.18 2.07
C ILE A 165 -11.16 -3.51 2.06
N PHE A 166 -11.85 -4.54 1.58
CA PHE A 166 -11.26 -5.82 1.21
C PHE A 166 -11.40 -6.04 -0.29
N SER A 167 -10.34 -6.45 -0.97
CA SER A 167 -10.41 -6.82 -2.37
C SER A 167 -9.72 -8.14 -2.66
N ARG A 168 -10.23 -8.84 -3.67
CA ARG A 168 -9.60 -9.99 -4.28
C ARG A 168 -9.47 -9.76 -5.78
N LEU A 169 -8.25 -9.90 -6.28
CA LEU A 169 -7.93 -9.88 -7.70
C LEU A 169 -7.57 -11.30 -8.14
N ASN A 170 -8.18 -11.75 -9.22
CA ASN A 170 -7.89 -13.03 -9.86
C ASN A 170 -7.46 -12.81 -11.30
N LYS A 171 -6.31 -13.37 -11.68
CA LYS A 171 -5.76 -13.22 -13.03
C LYS A 171 -6.65 -13.91 -14.07
N ILE A 172 -6.72 -13.35 -15.28
CA ILE A 172 -7.52 -13.84 -16.42
C ILE A 172 -6.59 -14.22 -17.57
#